data_AF-X6LTH1-F1
#
_entry.id   AF-X6LTH1-F1
#
_cell.length_a   1.000
_cell.length_b   1.000
_cell.length_c   1.000
_cell.angle_alpha   90.00
_cell.angle_beta   90.00
_cell.angle_gamma   90.00
#
_symmetry.space_group_name_H-M   'P 1'
#
loop_
_entity.id
_entity.type
_entity.pdbx_description
1 polymer ?
#
loop_
_entity_poly.entity_id
_entity_poly.type
_entity_poly.pdbx_seq_one_letter_code
_entity_poly.pdbx_strand_id
1 'polypeptide(L)'
;KKKKRCEGGELFDQIANLDGDHYSEEDCCHVMHQIANGVKYMHERGIVHRDLKPENILCVRKNSIKTIKIADVGISKMVKPHELMKTMVGTLSYIAPEILESKKYDHRVDYWSIGVIMFILLCGYPPFYGETDAD
;
A
#
# COMPACT_ATOMS: atom_id res chain seq x y z
N LYS A 1 -9.80 10.21 19.66
CA LYS A 1 -9.10 11.08 18.67
C LYS A 1 -9.97 11.18 17.42
N LYS A 2 -10.42 12.38 17.02
CA LYS A 2 -11.21 12.55 15.78
C LYS A 2 -10.33 12.16 14.58
N LYS A 3 -10.70 11.12 13.84
CA LYS A 3 -10.08 10.75 12.55
C LYS A 3 -10.31 11.95 11.61
N LYS A 4 -9.27 12.70 11.26
CA LYS A 4 -9.38 13.76 10.24
C LYS A 4 -9.74 13.05 8.93
N ARG A 5 -10.89 13.39 8.34
CA ARG A 5 -11.36 12.81 7.09
C ARG A 5 -10.40 13.18 5.97
N CYS A 6 -9.97 12.21 5.17
CA CYS A 6 -9.31 12.48 3.89
C CYS A 6 -10.43 12.84 2.90
N GLU A 7 -10.41 14.06 2.38
CA GLU A 7 -11.48 14.58 1.52
C GLU A 7 -11.27 14.20 0.05
N GLY A 8 -10.05 13.80 -0.31
CA GLY A 8 -9.65 13.46 -1.67
C GLY A 8 -9.97 12.05 -2.12
N GLY A 9 -10.46 11.17 -1.24
CA GLY A 9 -10.75 9.78 -1.62
C GLY A 9 -9.49 8.98 -1.91
N GLU A 10 -9.63 7.94 -2.73
CA GLU A 10 -8.58 6.99 -3.09
C GLU A 10 -7.59 7.61 -4.09
N LEU A 11 -6.30 7.31 -3.93
CA LEU A 11 -5.25 7.83 -4.80
C LEU A 11 -5.48 7.48 -6.27
N PHE A 12 -5.89 6.24 -6.54
CA PHE A 12 -6.06 5.73 -7.90
C PHE A 12 -7.19 6.43 -8.63
N ASP A 13 -8.32 6.66 -7.96
CA ASP A 13 -9.41 7.49 -8.49
C ASP A 13 -8.92 8.90 -8.80
N GLN A 14 -8.09 9.49 -7.94
CA GLN A 14 -7.56 10.84 -8.19
C GLN A 14 -6.65 10.88 -9.41
N ILE A 15 -5.79 9.89 -9.60
CA ILE A 15 -4.90 9.79 -10.78
C ILE A 15 -5.73 9.60 -12.05
N ALA A 16 -6.74 8.71 -12.03
CA ALA A 16 -7.60 8.44 -13.18
C ALA A 16 -8.44 9.66 -13.62
N ASN A 17 -8.74 10.57 -12.69
CA ASN A 17 -9.52 11.79 -12.93
C ASN A 17 -8.65 13.05 -13.16
N LEU A 18 -7.33 12.91 -13.35
CA LEU A 18 -6.48 14.05 -13.73
C LEU A 18 -6.83 14.48 -15.18
N ASP A 19 -7.67 15.50 -15.30
CA ASP A 19 -7.99 16.14 -16.59
C ASP A 19 -6.75 16.84 -17.16
N GLY A 20 -6.22 16.34 -18.28
CA GLY A 20 -5.27 17.08 -19.14
C GLY A 20 -3.80 17.12 -18.70
N ASP A 21 -3.47 16.89 -17.43
CA ASP A 21 -2.09 16.75 -16.95
C ASP A 21 -1.71 15.27 -16.86
N HIS A 22 -0.74 14.84 -17.67
CA HIS A 22 -0.24 13.47 -17.66
C HIS A 22 0.39 13.14 -16.31
N TYR A 23 -0.12 12.10 -15.63
CA TYR A 23 0.57 11.51 -14.48
C TYR A 23 1.96 11.04 -14.93
N SER A 24 3.00 11.58 -14.30
CA SER A 24 4.39 11.36 -14.68
C SER A 24 5.12 10.40 -13.74
N GLU A 25 6.30 9.94 -14.14
CA GLU A 25 7.18 9.20 -13.24
C GLU A 25 7.64 10.05 -12.04
N GLU A 26 7.70 11.38 -12.20
CA GLU A 26 8.00 12.31 -11.11
C GLU A 26 6.87 12.32 -10.07
N ASP A 27 5.61 12.32 -10.52
CA ASP A 27 4.45 12.18 -9.64
C ASP A 27 4.46 10.84 -8.90
N CYS A 28 4.81 9.77 -9.61
CA CYS A 28 4.98 8.44 -9.01
C CYS A 28 6.07 8.45 -7.94
N CYS A 29 7.23 9.04 -8.20
CA CYS A 29 8.29 9.18 -7.22
C CYS A 29 7.81 9.94 -5.97
N HIS A 30 7.08 11.04 -6.15
CA HIS A 30 6.52 11.84 -5.03
C HIS A 30 5.53 11.05 -4.18
N VAL A 31 4.65 10.28 -4.81
CA VAL A 31 3.69 9.39 -4.11
C VAL A 31 4.44 8.28 -3.38
N MET A 32 5.35 7.58 -4.06
CA MET A 32 6.10 6.45 -3.49
C MET A 32 6.99 6.88 -2.32
N HIS A 33 7.57 8.07 -2.38
CA HIS A 33 8.34 8.63 -1.27
C HIS A 33 7.48 8.80 -0.01
N GLN A 34 6.22 9.26 -0.15
CA GLN A 34 5.29 9.39 0.97
C GLN A 34 4.87 8.02 1.52
N ILE A 35 4.58 7.05 0.65
CA ILE A 35 4.24 5.67 1.06
C ILE A 35 5.41 5.06 1.86
N ALA A 36 6.63 5.12 1.31
CA ALA A 36 7.83 4.57 1.94
C ALA A 36 8.08 5.20 3.32
N ASN A 37 7.95 6.53 3.45
CA ASN A 37 8.08 7.22 4.74
C ASN A 37 6.98 6.81 5.73
N GLY A 38 5.74 6.66 5.28
CA GLY A 38 4.63 6.21 6.12
C GLY A 38 4.83 4.79 6.65
N VAL A 39 5.28 3.87 5.79
CA VAL A 39 5.57 2.48 6.16
C VAL A 39 6.79 2.41 7.09
N LYS A 40 7.87 3.13 6.78
CA LYS A 40 9.03 3.25 7.67
C LYS A 40 8.61 3.71 9.08
N TYR A 41 7.77 4.75 9.17
CA TYR A 41 7.27 5.25 10.44
C TYR A 41 6.51 4.19 11.25
N MET A 42 5.73 3.34 10.58
CA MET A 42 5.02 2.21 11.20
C MET A 42 5.99 1.14 11.67
N HIS A 43 6.93 0.73 10.83
CA HIS A 43 7.93 -0.31 11.13
C HIS A 43 8.84 0.08 12.30
N GLU A 44 9.27 1.34 12.38
CA GLU A 44 10.04 1.87 13.52
C GLU A 44 9.29 1.79 14.86
N ARG A 45 7.96 1.63 14.84
CA ARG A 45 7.09 1.45 16.00
C ARG A 45 6.63 0.01 16.18
N GLY A 46 7.23 -0.93 15.43
CA GLY A 46 6.88 -2.33 15.46
C GLY A 46 5.49 -2.61 14.89
N ILE A 47 4.96 -1.76 14.01
CA ILE A 47 3.66 -1.99 13.36
C ILE A 47 3.91 -2.47 11.94
N VAL A 48 3.42 -3.66 11.59
CA VAL A 48 3.40 -4.16 10.20
C VAL A 48 1.99 -4.01 9.64
N HIS A 49 1.86 -3.43 8.44
CA HIS A 49 0.56 -3.09 7.87
C HIS A 49 -0.18 -4.34 7.36
N ARG A 50 0.48 -5.14 6.52
CA ARG A 50 0.01 -6.43 5.95
C ARG A 50 -1.19 -6.36 4.99
N ASP A 51 -1.56 -5.17 4.53
CA ASP A 51 -2.65 -4.95 3.56
C ASP A 51 -2.46 -3.63 2.82
N LEU A 52 -1.22 -3.34 2.41
CA LEU A 52 -0.97 -2.19 1.56
C LEU A 52 -1.53 -2.47 0.18
N LYS A 53 -2.45 -1.61 -0.26
CA LYS A 53 -3.11 -1.68 -1.56
C LYS A 53 -3.62 -0.29 -1.95
N PRO A 54 -3.87 -0.03 -3.25
CA PRO A 54 -4.43 1.22 -3.77
C PRO A 54 -5.54 1.85 -2.91
N GLU A 55 -6.52 1.05 -2.50
CA GLU A 55 -7.71 1.44 -1.75
C GLU A 55 -7.37 1.98 -0.35
N ASN A 56 -6.24 1.54 0.19
CA ASN A 56 -5.73 1.97 1.49
C ASN A 56 -4.79 3.19 1.39
N ILE A 57 -4.62 3.79 0.20
CA ILE A 57 -3.85 5.02 0.00
C ILE A 57 -4.81 6.16 -0.34
N LEU A 58 -4.97 7.10 0.58
CA LEU A 58 -5.97 8.17 0.47
C LEU A 58 -5.35 9.53 0.25
N CYS A 59 -5.87 10.30 -0.70
CA CYS A 59 -5.54 11.70 -0.91
C CYS A 59 -6.19 12.58 0.15
N VAL A 60 -5.42 13.50 0.75
CA VAL A 60 -5.93 14.39 1.79
C VAL A 60 -6.94 15.41 1.24
N ARG A 61 -6.71 15.91 0.02
CA ARG A 61 -7.53 16.92 -0.66
C ARG A 61 -8.04 16.37 -1.99
N LYS A 62 -9.22 16.83 -2.43
CA LYS A 62 -9.74 16.56 -3.77
C LYS A 62 -8.83 17.15 -4.84
N ASN A 63 -8.78 16.49 -5.99
CA ASN A 63 -8.03 16.86 -7.19
C ASN A 63 -6.55 17.13 -6.90
N SER A 64 -5.96 16.39 -5.95
CA SER A 64 -4.57 16.58 -5.55
C SER A 64 -3.94 15.31 -4.99
N ILE A 65 -2.86 14.87 -5.62
CA ILE A 65 -2.01 13.76 -5.17
C ILE A 65 -0.81 14.23 -4.30
N LYS A 66 -0.73 15.53 -4.01
CA LYS A 66 0.43 16.13 -3.31
C LYS A 66 0.61 15.62 -1.88
N THR A 67 -0.47 15.20 -1.23
CA THR A 67 -0.42 14.70 0.14
C THR A 67 -1.33 13.50 0.29
N ILE A 68 -0.73 12.36 0.61
CA ILE A 68 -1.44 11.09 0.82
C ILE A 68 -1.36 10.63 2.29
N LYS A 69 -2.20 9.68 2.64
CA LYS A 69 -2.14 8.96 3.92
C LYS A 69 -2.41 7.48 3.70
N ILE A 70 -1.66 6.65 4.41
CA ILE A 70 -1.96 5.23 4.52
C ILE A 70 -3.12 5.06 5.51
N ALA A 71 -4.13 4.32 5.09
CA ALA A 71 -5.37 4.05 5.82
C ALA A 71 -5.47 2.55 6.16
N ASP A 72 -6.56 2.21 6.84
CA ASP A 72 -6.92 0.84 7.25
C ASP A 72 -5.84 0.00 7.95
N VAL A 73 -5.65 0.27 9.24
CA VAL A 73 -4.82 -0.54 10.14
C VAL A 73 -5.60 -1.70 10.78
N GLY A 74 -6.78 -2.07 10.26
CA GLY A 74 -7.67 -3.06 10.86
C GLY A 74 -7.05 -4.45 11.01
N ILE A 75 -6.15 -4.82 10.11
CA ILE A 75 -5.39 -6.07 10.14
C ILE A 75 -3.88 -5.87 10.35
N SER A 76 -3.46 -4.67 10.74
CA SER A 76 -2.07 -4.45 11.14
C SER A 76 -1.73 -5.22 12.41
N LYS A 77 -0.46 -5.58 12.58
CA LYS A 77 0.02 -6.28 13.77
C LYS A 77 1.19 -5.54 14.41
N MET A 78 1.12 -5.41 15.73
CA MET A 78 2.27 -5.00 16.52
C MET A 78 3.18 -6.21 16.75
N VAL A 79 4.45 -6.07 16.40
CA VAL A 79 5.46 -7.12 16.48
C VAL A 79 6.63 -6.63 17.33
N LYS A 80 7.18 -7.54 18.13
CA LYS A 80 8.46 -7.27 18.80
C LYS A 80 9.61 -7.33 17.78
N PRO A 81 10.77 -6.73 18.09
CA PRO A 81 11.96 -6.92 17.27
C PRO A 81 12.23 -8.41 17.03
N HIS A 82 12.44 -8.78 15.77
CA HIS A 82 12.66 -10.17 15.30
C HIS A 82 11.49 -11.15 15.50
N GLU A 83 10.31 -10.68 15.93
CA GLU A 83 9.11 -11.52 15.97
C GLU A 83 8.64 -11.81 14.54
N LEU A 84 8.45 -13.10 14.25
CA LEU A 84 7.88 -13.54 12.98
C LEU A 84 6.38 -13.79 13.10
N MET A 85 5.68 -13.57 12.01
CA MET A 85 4.24 -13.77 11.86
C MET A 85 3.98 -15.02 10.99
N LYS A 86 2.77 -15.58 11.08
CA LYS A 86 2.35 -16.77 10.29
C LYS A 86 0.91 -16.69 9.78
N THR A 87 0.14 -15.67 10.16
CA THR A 87 -1.26 -15.56 9.76
C THR A 87 -1.35 -15.15 8.30
N MET A 88 -2.10 -15.88 7.48
CA MET A 88 -2.41 -15.50 6.11
C MET A 88 -3.47 -14.40 6.12
N VAL A 89 -3.07 -13.17 5.80
CA VAL A 89 -3.93 -11.98 5.76
C VAL A 89 -3.47 -11.07 4.62
N GLY A 90 -4.37 -10.21 4.16
CA GLY A 90 -4.12 -9.25 3.09
C GLY A 90 -4.98 -9.53 1.86
N THR A 91 -4.82 -8.70 0.84
CA THR A 91 -5.49 -8.83 -0.45
C THR A 91 -4.58 -9.56 -1.44
N LEU A 92 -5.00 -10.71 -1.97
CA LEU A 92 -4.16 -11.69 -2.69
C LEU A 92 -3.18 -11.09 -3.72
N SER A 93 -3.65 -10.18 -4.57
CA SER A 93 -2.83 -9.53 -5.60
C SER A 93 -1.65 -8.71 -5.06
N TYR A 94 -1.61 -8.42 -3.76
CA TYR A 94 -0.60 -7.61 -3.07
C TYR A 94 0.15 -8.38 -1.98
N ILE A 95 -0.19 -9.66 -1.76
CA ILE A 95 0.42 -10.50 -0.74
C ILE A 95 1.80 -11.00 -1.21
N ALA A 96 2.77 -10.98 -0.31
CA ALA A 96 4.11 -11.52 -0.55
C ALA A 96 4.10 -13.06 -0.65
N PRO A 97 4.93 -13.67 -1.51
CA PRO A 97 4.91 -15.11 -1.76
C PRO A 97 5.14 -15.96 -0.50
N GLU A 98 5.95 -15.50 0.46
CA GLU A 98 6.17 -16.21 1.72
C GLU A 98 4.90 -16.33 2.58
N ILE A 99 3.93 -15.43 2.43
CA ILE A 99 2.63 -15.53 3.10
C ILE A 99 1.80 -16.62 2.42
N LEU A 100 1.76 -16.66 1.08
CA LEU A 100 1.03 -17.66 0.29
C LEU A 100 1.57 -19.08 0.56
N GLU A 101 2.89 -19.21 0.68
CA GLU A 101 3.58 -20.45 1.03
C GLU A 101 3.43 -20.82 2.52
N SER A 102 2.62 -20.07 3.30
CA SER A 102 2.40 -20.29 4.73
C SER A 102 3.69 -20.31 5.56
N LYS A 103 4.75 -19.64 5.08
CA LYS A 103 6.02 -19.48 5.77
C LYS A 103 5.89 -18.41 6.85
N LYS A 104 6.85 -18.42 7.77
CA LYS A 104 6.99 -17.33 8.74
C LYS A 104 7.57 -16.11 8.04
N TYR A 105 7.01 -14.93 8.30
CA TYR A 105 7.40 -13.69 7.63
C TYR A 105 7.59 -12.54 8.63
N ASP A 106 8.28 -11.48 8.21
CA ASP A 106 8.52 -10.27 8.99
C ASP A 106 7.87 -9.05 8.32
N HIS A 107 8.31 -7.85 8.69
CA HIS A 107 7.79 -6.59 8.15
C HIS A 107 8.03 -6.40 6.64
N ARG A 108 8.92 -7.20 6.01
CA ARG A 108 9.29 -7.06 4.60
C ARG A 108 8.15 -7.37 3.63
N VAL A 109 7.11 -8.03 4.10
CA VAL A 109 5.88 -8.26 3.31
C VAL A 109 5.25 -6.94 2.85
N ASP A 110 5.39 -5.86 3.63
CA ASP A 110 4.91 -4.53 3.23
C ASP A 110 5.75 -3.98 2.06
N TYR A 111 7.04 -4.32 1.94
CA TYR A 111 7.89 -3.90 0.82
C TYR A 111 7.47 -4.57 -0.49
N TRP A 112 7.02 -5.83 -0.43
CA TRP A 112 6.44 -6.51 -1.59
C TRP A 112 5.22 -5.76 -2.10
N SER A 113 4.26 -5.45 -1.20
CA SER A 113 3.05 -4.71 -1.56
C SER A 113 3.37 -3.31 -2.10
N ILE A 114 4.37 -2.61 -1.55
CA ILE A 114 4.88 -1.34 -2.10
C ILE A 114 5.36 -1.51 -3.55
N GLY A 115 6.09 -2.59 -3.85
CA GLY A 115 6.54 -2.91 -5.21
C GLY A 115 5.37 -3.14 -6.18
N VAL A 116 4.34 -3.87 -5.74
CA VAL A 116 3.11 -4.06 -6.53
C VAL A 116 2.42 -2.74 -6.80
N ILE A 117 2.24 -1.89 -5.78
CA ILE A 117 1.64 -0.55 -5.94
C ILE A 117 2.44 0.30 -6.93
N MET A 118 3.77 0.34 -6.80
CA MET A 118 4.65 1.09 -7.71
C MET A 118 4.50 0.63 -9.16
N PHE A 119 4.44 -0.69 -9.39
CA PHE A 119 4.23 -1.25 -10.72
C PHE A 119 2.92 -0.77 -11.31
N ILE A 120 1.81 -0.85 -10.56
CA ILE A 120 0.50 -0.42 -11.08
C ILE A 120 0.50 1.08 -11.36
N LEU A 121 1.11 1.89 -10.50
CA LEU A 121 1.22 3.34 -10.74
C LEU A 121 1.97 3.68 -12.04
N LEU A 122 2.98 2.89 -12.42
CA LEU A 122 3.77 3.12 -13.63
C LEU A 122 3.16 2.50 -14.88
N CYS A 123 2.59 1.30 -14.76
CA CYS A 123 2.17 0.49 -15.90
C CYS A 123 0.65 0.53 -16.14
N GLY A 124 -0.15 0.92 -15.14
CA GLY A 124 -1.62 0.96 -15.22
C GLY A 124 -2.31 -0.39 -15.09
N TYR A 125 -1.58 -1.47 -14.80
CA TYR A 125 -2.12 -2.82 -14.62
C TYR A 125 -1.34 -3.60 -13.56
N PRO A 126 -1.91 -4.65 -12.92
CA PRO A 126 -1.22 -5.43 -11.89
C PRO A 126 -0.04 -6.24 -12.46
N PRO A 127 1.07 -6.38 -11.71
CA PRO A 127 2.23 -7.16 -12.15
C PRO A 127 1.95 -8.66 -12.20
N PHE A 128 0.98 -9.14 -11.43
CA PHE A 128 0.58 -10.54 -11.32
C PHE A 128 -0.92 -10.65 -11.58
N TYR A 129 -1.29 -11.53 -12.51
CA TYR A 129 -2.67 -11.92 -12.76
C TYR A 129 -2.90 -13.27 -12.10
N GLY A 130 -3.86 -13.34 -11.18
CA GLY A 130 -4.48 -14.60 -10.78
C GLY A 130 -5.91 -14.56 -11.30
N GLU A 131 -6.29 -15.44 -12.21
CA GLU A 131 -7.68 -15.56 -12.64
C GLU A 131 -8.56 -16.10 -11.49
N THR A 132 -7.93 -16.74 -10.49
CA THR A 132 -8.56 -17.26 -9.28
C THR A 132 -7.65 -17.13 -8.05
N ASP A 133 -8.24 -17.26 -6.85
CA ASP A 133 -7.50 -17.35 -5.57
C ASP A 133 -6.53 -18.56 -5.48
N ALA A 134 -6.49 -19.41 -6.52
CA ALA A 134 -5.74 -20.65 -6.59
C ALA A 134 -4.54 -20.61 -7.55
N ASP A 135 -4.33 -19.51 -8.27
CA ASP A 135 -3.21 -19.29 -9.20
C ASP A 135 -2.13 -18.39 -8.59
#